data_AF-A0A3C0DVJ4-F1
#
_entry.id   AF-A0A3C0DVJ4-F1
#
_cell.length_a   1.000
_cell.length_b   1.000
_cell.length_c   1.000
_cell.angle_alpha   90.00
_cell.angle_beta   90.00
_cell.angle_gamma   90.00
#
_symmetry.space_group_name_H-M   'P 1'
#
loop_
_entity.id
_entity.type
_entity.pdbx_description
1 polymer ?
#
loop_
_entity_poly.entity_id
_entity_poly.type
_entity_poly.pdbx_seq_one_letter_code
_entity_poly.pdbx_strand_id
1 'polypeptide(L)'
;MDGLTAESLRVATWKVVLGVKPGSNFVLADCDDFLAQKLSFVICDPLAGVGKKTKTMFERSGHWASMDAVKAASFPTVTEAALAVKENAGTQAAFVWDSVARQFGLQVIELPELAASQADISVAVTASTARPALALKFARYLAAPTRGGTVFEHHHYLPIPGDAWADTPQLRIDCGGVNREAVEPTLREFRQREGVEIDVVYAGCGTLVGKMQASQKGVPDVFMTCDATYLDMAQAKMNQPFGPDIKVSSTRIVMLVAKGNPHGLRSLTDLSKPGLRIGTTDPRASALGALSHELCRETGQFDAIEPNILMMADTAHTLIQTMEAGGKLDVVLVYEANIQHLKNRFDSVILQPARALAVQNVAARKTTPYPRLAKRLMDRLTSAASRQRFEQLGFSWEAGGQ
;
A
#
# COMPACT_ATOMS: atom_id res chain seq x y z
N MET A 1 -10.70 -10.85 11.86
CA MET A 1 -11.73 -9.96 11.33
C MET A 1 -12.96 -10.80 11.12
N ASP A 2 -13.92 -10.68 12.04
CA ASP A 2 -15.24 -11.27 11.92
C ASP A 2 -16.06 -10.38 10.98
N GLY A 3 -16.04 -10.71 9.69
CA GLY A 3 -16.77 -9.97 8.66
C GLY A 3 -16.99 -10.84 7.43
N LEU A 4 -18.15 -10.66 6.78
CA LEU A 4 -18.51 -11.41 5.57
C LEU A 4 -17.61 -11.08 4.35
N THR A 5 -16.86 -9.98 4.41
CA THR A 5 -16.04 -9.44 3.32
C THR A 5 -14.54 -9.55 3.65
N ALA A 6 -13.76 -10.15 2.76
CA ALA A 6 -12.31 -10.22 2.85
C ALA A 6 -11.58 -9.16 2.00
N GLU A 7 -12.23 -8.61 0.98
CA GLU A 7 -11.68 -7.54 0.14
C GLU A 7 -12.81 -6.71 -0.47
N SER A 8 -12.59 -5.41 -0.70
CA SER A 8 -13.54 -4.54 -1.39
C SER A 8 -12.82 -3.60 -2.34
N LEU A 9 -13.24 -3.57 -3.61
CA LEU A 9 -12.73 -2.65 -4.62
C LEU A 9 -13.84 -1.69 -5.03
N ARG A 10 -13.58 -0.39 -4.93
CA ARG A 10 -14.42 0.65 -5.54
C ARG A 10 -14.23 0.64 -7.05
N VAL A 11 -15.31 0.58 -7.82
CA VAL A 11 -15.26 0.41 -9.29
C VAL A 11 -15.83 1.61 -10.05
N ALA A 12 -16.81 2.29 -9.49
CA ALA A 12 -17.42 3.46 -10.08
C ALA A 12 -18.11 4.33 -9.02
N THR A 13 -18.55 5.51 -9.41
CA THR A 13 -19.42 6.37 -8.61
C THR A 13 -20.62 6.84 -9.42
N TRP A 14 -21.61 7.31 -8.67
CA TRP A 14 -22.79 8.02 -9.13
C TRP A 14 -23.14 9.10 -8.12
N LYS A 15 -24.01 10.04 -8.48
CA LYS A 15 -24.51 11.07 -7.57
C LYS A 15 -25.98 11.37 -7.83
N VAL A 16 -26.65 11.92 -6.83
CA VAL A 16 -28.04 12.40 -6.98
C VAL A 16 -28.02 13.68 -7.80
N VAL A 17 -28.94 13.76 -8.76
CA VAL A 17 -29.16 14.95 -9.60
C VAL A 17 -30.65 15.18 -9.80
N LEU A 18 -31.01 16.36 -10.29
CA LEU A 18 -32.34 16.63 -10.81
C LEU A 18 -32.38 16.25 -12.29
N GLY A 19 -33.10 15.18 -12.63
CA GLY A 19 -33.41 14.79 -14.00
C GLY A 19 -34.68 15.48 -14.49
N VAL A 20 -34.61 16.22 -15.59
CA VAL A 20 -35.75 16.91 -16.22
C VAL A 20 -35.93 16.45 -17.66
N LYS A 21 -37.09 16.77 -18.26
CA LYS A 21 -37.35 16.43 -19.67
C LYS A 21 -36.31 17.07 -20.60
N PRO A 22 -35.92 16.39 -21.70
CA PRO A 22 -35.05 16.97 -22.71
C PRO A 22 -35.60 18.29 -23.25
N GLY A 23 -34.73 19.29 -23.44
CA GLY A 23 -35.11 20.59 -23.99
C GLY A 23 -35.83 21.51 -23.00
N SER A 24 -35.78 21.19 -21.71
CA SER A 24 -36.29 22.07 -20.67
C SER A 24 -35.37 23.27 -20.47
N ASN A 25 -35.92 24.49 -20.50
CA ASN A 25 -35.18 25.73 -20.31
C ASN A 25 -35.10 26.17 -18.83
N PHE A 26 -35.14 25.21 -17.90
CA PHE A 26 -35.03 25.52 -16.47
C PHE A 26 -33.62 26.00 -16.15
N VAL A 27 -33.52 27.17 -15.53
CA VAL A 27 -32.29 27.70 -14.94
C VAL A 27 -32.55 27.75 -13.43
N LEU A 28 -31.83 26.90 -12.70
CA LEU A 28 -31.99 26.73 -11.26
C LEU A 28 -30.62 26.90 -10.62
N ALA A 29 -30.46 27.89 -9.73
CA ALA A 29 -29.20 28.07 -9.01
C ALA A 29 -29.08 27.07 -7.85
N ASP A 30 -30.20 26.79 -7.17
CA ASP A 30 -30.25 26.03 -5.93
C ASP A 30 -31.64 25.39 -5.68
N CYS A 31 -31.82 24.81 -4.49
CA CYS A 31 -33.09 24.19 -4.10
C CYS A 31 -34.22 25.20 -3.83
N ASP A 32 -33.91 26.44 -3.41
CA ASP A 32 -34.89 27.49 -3.17
C ASP A 32 -35.50 27.97 -4.50
N ASP A 33 -34.64 28.21 -5.50
CA ASP A 33 -35.05 28.50 -6.88
C ASP A 33 -35.94 27.39 -7.44
N PHE A 34 -35.57 26.12 -7.22
CA PHE A 34 -36.38 24.98 -7.65
C PHE A 34 -37.78 24.97 -7.03
N LEU A 35 -37.88 25.23 -5.72
CA LEU A 35 -39.17 25.31 -5.03
C LEU A 35 -40.01 26.50 -5.53
N ALA A 36 -39.38 27.64 -5.83
CA ALA A 36 -40.06 28.83 -6.34
C ALA A 36 -40.72 28.61 -7.72
N GLN A 37 -40.12 27.76 -8.56
CA GLN A 37 -40.62 27.43 -9.90
C GLN A 37 -41.88 26.54 -9.87
N LYS A 38 -42.21 25.93 -8.72
CA LYS A 38 -43.40 25.07 -8.53
C LYS A 38 -43.54 23.97 -9.58
N LEU A 39 -42.41 23.39 -9.97
CA LEU A 39 -42.38 22.27 -10.92
C LEU A 39 -43.07 21.05 -10.32
N SER A 40 -43.82 20.31 -11.13
CA SER A 40 -44.31 18.99 -10.74
C SER A 40 -43.16 17.98 -10.75
N PHE A 41 -42.73 17.54 -9.57
CA PHE A 41 -41.60 16.64 -9.44
C PHE A 41 -41.90 15.43 -8.56
N VAL A 42 -41.08 14.40 -8.74
CA VAL A 42 -41.21 13.14 -8.00
C VAL A 42 -39.88 12.78 -7.33
N ILE A 43 -39.95 12.03 -6.24
CA ILE A 43 -38.76 11.47 -5.57
C ILE A 43 -38.87 9.95 -5.52
N CYS A 44 -37.78 9.29 -5.18
CA CYS A 44 -37.86 7.89 -4.76
C CYS A 44 -38.21 7.82 -3.27
N ASP A 45 -38.86 6.73 -2.87
CA ASP A 45 -39.10 6.40 -1.48
C ASP A 45 -37.78 6.47 -0.67
N PRO A 46 -37.74 7.12 0.52
CA PRO A 46 -36.56 7.16 1.39
C PRO A 46 -35.99 5.80 1.81
N LEU A 47 -36.73 4.69 1.62
CA LEU A 47 -36.23 3.32 1.79
C LEU A 47 -35.38 2.85 0.60
N ALA A 48 -35.58 3.41 -0.59
CA ALA A 48 -34.74 3.15 -1.76
C ALA A 48 -33.38 3.87 -1.63
N GLY A 49 -32.34 3.30 -2.25
CA GLY A 49 -30.97 3.82 -2.12
C GLY A 49 -30.84 5.31 -2.51
N VAL A 50 -31.41 5.70 -3.65
CA VAL A 50 -31.39 7.11 -4.10
C VAL A 50 -32.29 7.98 -3.23
N GLY A 51 -33.48 7.51 -2.86
CA GLY A 51 -34.42 8.29 -2.04
C GLY A 51 -33.85 8.59 -0.65
N LYS A 52 -33.19 7.60 -0.03
CA LYS A 52 -32.46 7.79 1.22
C LYS A 52 -31.40 8.89 1.08
N LYS A 53 -30.57 8.81 0.02
CA LYS A 53 -29.51 9.79 -0.22
C LYS A 53 -30.08 11.18 -0.48
N THR A 54 -31.11 11.31 -1.32
CA THR A 54 -31.83 12.55 -1.59
C THR A 54 -32.36 13.18 -0.30
N LYS A 55 -33.06 12.38 0.52
CA LYS A 55 -33.57 12.81 1.83
C LYS A 55 -32.45 13.36 2.71
N THR A 56 -31.35 12.61 2.86
CA THR A 56 -30.21 13.05 3.68
C THR A 56 -29.61 14.37 3.18
N MET A 57 -29.52 14.58 1.86
CA MET A 57 -29.01 15.85 1.32
C MET A 57 -29.95 17.02 1.61
N PHE A 58 -31.25 16.82 1.45
CA PHE A 58 -32.24 17.86 1.75
C PHE A 58 -32.41 18.14 3.25
N GLU A 59 -32.26 17.14 4.12
CA GLU A 59 -32.23 17.37 5.56
C GLU A 59 -31.01 18.21 5.94
N ARG A 60 -29.85 17.92 5.34
CA ARG A 60 -28.63 18.70 5.57
C ARG A 60 -28.73 20.14 5.09
N SER A 61 -29.43 20.38 3.98
CA SER A 61 -29.65 21.73 3.46
C SER A 61 -30.88 22.43 4.05
N GLY A 62 -31.68 21.78 4.90
CA GLY A 62 -32.91 22.34 5.47
C GLY A 62 -34.14 22.32 4.54
N HIS A 63 -34.04 21.74 3.34
CA HIS A 63 -35.10 21.75 2.33
C HIS A 63 -36.05 20.54 2.38
N TRP A 64 -35.76 19.51 3.20
CA TRP A 64 -36.53 18.25 3.17
C TRP A 64 -38.02 18.46 3.42
N ALA A 65 -38.40 19.21 4.46
CA ALA A 65 -39.81 19.41 4.80
C ALA A 65 -40.58 20.09 3.66
N SER A 66 -39.98 21.13 3.04
CA SER A 66 -40.58 21.84 1.91
C SER A 66 -40.72 20.94 0.68
N MET A 67 -39.66 20.23 0.30
CA MET A 67 -39.67 19.30 -0.83
C MET A 67 -40.66 18.14 -0.62
N ASP A 68 -40.68 17.57 0.58
CA ASP A 68 -41.54 16.43 0.91
C ASP A 68 -43.04 16.82 0.93
N ALA A 69 -43.36 18.06 1.32
CA ALA A 69 -44.72 18.57 1.31
C ALA A 69 -45.27 18.83 -0.11
N VAL A 70 -44.40 19.23 -1.05
CA VAL A 70 -44.82 19.66 -2.39
C VAL A 70 -44.54 18.66 -3.51
N LYS A 71 -43.86 17.54 -3.22
CA LYS A 71 -43.65 16.47 -4.20
C LYS A 71 -44.99 15.96 -4.75
N ALA A 72 -45.04 15.65 -6.05
CA ALA A 72 -46.25 15.10 -6.67
C ALA A 72 -46.47 13.62 -6.30
N ALA A 73 -45.40 12.84 -6.18
CA ALA A 73 -45.44 11.42 -5.81
C ALA A 73 -44.05 10.91 -5.34
N SER A 74 -44.07 9.75 -4.67
CA SER A 74 -42.88 8.95 -4.40
C SER A 74 -42.96 7.62 -5.17
N PHE A 75 -41.85 7.19 -5.76
CA PHE A 75 -41.74 5.91 -6.45
C PHE A 75 -40.86 4.92 -5.70
N PRO A 76 -41.17 3.60 -5.72
CA PRO A 76 -40.36 2.61 -5.03
C PRO A 76 -38.99 2.39 -5.69
N THR A 77 -38.85 2.64 -7.01
CA THR A 77 -37.57 2.51 -7.72
C THR A 77 -37.17 3.77 -8.47
N VAL A 78 -35.84 3.95 -8.62
CA VAL A 78 -35.26 5.05 -9.40
C VAL A 78 -35.63 4.99 -10.89
N THR A 79 -35.80 3.78 -11.41
CA THR A 79 -36.19 3.52 -12.79
C THR A 79 -37.60 4.02 -13.06
N GLU A 80 -38.55 3.77 -12.15
CA GLU A 80 -39.93 4.28 -12.29
C GLU A 80 -39.99 5.80 -12.17
N ALA A 81 -39.23 6.41 -11.25
CA ALA A 81 -39.16 7.87 -11.13
C ALA A 81 -38.63 8.52 -12.42
N ALA A 82 -37.57 7.95 -13.02
CA ALA A 82 -37.04 8.44 -14.29
C ALA A 82 -38.02 8.22 -15.47
N LEU A 83 -38.69 7.07 -15.51
CA LEU A 83 -39.71 6.77 -16.52
C LEU A 83 -40.91 7.72 -16.41
N ALA A 84 -41.32 8.09 -15.19
CA ALA A 84 -42.40 9.04 -14.98
C ALA A 84 -42.06 10.42 -15.59
N VAL A 85 -40.84 10.92 -15.40
CA VAL A 85 -40.39 12.17 -16.06
C VAL A 85 -40.39 12.03 -17.58
N LYS A 86 -39.96 10.87 -18.08
CA LYS A 86 -39.85 10.63 -19.52
C LYS A 86 -41.22 10.56 -20.21
N GLU A 87 -42.15 9.77 -19.67
CA GLU A 87 -43.40 9.39 -20.35
C GLU A 87 -44.62 10.20 -19.89
N ASN A 88 -44.65 10.69 -18.65
CA ASN A 88 -45.81 11.41 -18.13
C ASN A 88 -45.72 12.90 -18.45
N ALA A 89 -46.67 13.43 -19.23
CA ALA A 89 -46.77 14.86 -19.55
C ALA A 89 -46.75 15.76 -18.29
N GLY A 90 -47.40 15.33 -17.20
CA GLY A 90 -47.56 16.08 -15.96
C GLY A 90 -46.41 15.96 -14.95
N THR A 91 -45.40 15.12 -15.21
CA THR A 91 -44.20 15.02 -14.37
C THR A 91 -43.03 15.70 -15.08
N GLN A 92 -42.48 16.75 -14.47
CA GLN A 92 -41.46 17.60 -15.09
C GLN A 92 -40.05 17.25 -14.64
N ALA A 93 -39.90 16.76 -13.41
CA ALA A 93 -38.59 16.49 -12.83
C ALA A 93 -38.58 15.33 -11.84
N ALA A 94 -37.41 14.72 -11.62
CA ALA A 94 -37.19 13.75 -10.56
C ALA A 94 -35.79 13.84 -9.98
N PHE A 95 -35.66 13.58 -8.68
CA PHE A 95 -34.36 13.40 -8.03
C PHE A 95 -33.92 11.94 -8.15
N VAL A 96 -32.95 11.69 -9.02
CA VAL A 96 -32.50 10.34 -9.43
C VAL A 96 -30.97 10.26 -9.46
N TRP A 97 -30.42 9.06 -9.66
CA TRP A 97 -29.00 8.92 -9.96
C TRP A 97 -28.67 9.52 -11.33
N ASP A 98 -27.53 10.17 -11.44
CA ASP A 98 -27.05 10.81 -12.67
C ASP A 98 -26.88 9.83 -13.84
N SER A 99 -26.39 8.62 -13.56
CA SER A 99 -26.35 7.51 -14.53
C SER A 99 -27.75 7.17 -15.06
N VAL A 100 -28.74 7.05 -14.17
CA VAL A 100 -30.13 6.71 -14.55
C VAL A 100 -30.76 7.84 -15.36
N ALA A 101 -30.59 9.10 -14.95
CA ALA A 101 -31.08 10.25 -15.72
C ALA A 101 -30.59 10.19 -17.17
N ARG A 102 -29.28 9.98 -17.39
CA ARG A 102 -28.68 9.90 -18.72
C ARG A 102 -29.15 8.68 -19.52
N GLN A 103 -29.27 7.51 -18.89
CA GLN A 103 -29.79 6.30 -19.54
C GLN A 103 -31.24 6.46 -20.04
N PHE A 104 -32.04 7.26 -19.34
CA PHE A 104 -33.41 7.60 -19.73
C PHE A 104 -33.48 8.80 -20.70
N GLY A 105 -32.34 9.37 -21.07
CA GLY A 105 -32.23 10.53 -21.95
C GLY A 105 -32.62 11.84 -21.29
N LEU A 106 -32.77 11.89 -19.96
CA LEU A 106 -33.15 13.09 -19.22
C LEU A 106 -32.01 14.12 -19.23
N GLN A 107 -32.39 15.40 -19.26
CA GLN A 107 -31.46 16.50 -19.03
C GLN A 107 -31.10 16.55 -17.54
N VAL A 108 -29.81 16.62 -17.23
CA VAL A 108 -29.29 16.63 -15.86
C VAL A 108 -29.05 18.07 -15.42
N ILE A 109 -29.63 18.44 -14.27
CA ILE A 109 -29.33 19.67 -13.55
C ILE A 109 -28.66 19.30 -12.22
N GLU A 110 -27.49 19.88 -11.99
CA GLU A 110 -26.76 19.72 -10.73
C GLU A 110 -27.08 20.86 -9.78
N LEU A 111 -27.56 20.51 -8.57
CA LEU A 111 -27.84 21.48 -7.52
C LEU A 111 -26.73 21.46 -6.47
N PRO A 112 -26.29 22.62 -5.94
CA PRO A 112 -25.22 22.70 -4.93
C PRO A 112 -25.47 21.82 -3.69
N GLU A 113 -26.71 21.72 -3.23
CA GLU A 113 -27.11 20.91 -2.08
C GLU A 113 -26.88 19.41 -2.29
N LEU A 114 -26.86 18.98 -3.55
CA LEU A 114 -26.65 17.59 -3.94
C LEU A 114 -25.18 17.28 -4.24
N ALA A 115 -24.26 18.26 -4.20
CA ALA A 115 -22.86 18.05 -4.56
C ALA A 115 -22.17 16.96 -3.71
N ALA A 116 -22.53 16.86 -2.43
CA ALA A 116 -22.00 15.83 -1.50
C ALA A 116 -22.72 14.47 -1.60
N SER A 117 -23.64 14.30 -2.56
CA SER A 117 -24.46 13.10 -2.71
C SER A 117 -23.72 11.93 -3.36
N GLN A 118 -22.48 12.13 -3.82
CA GLN A 118 -21.69 11.08 -4.46
C GLN A 118 -21.65 9.81 -3.59
N ALA A 119 -21.77 8.66 -4.26
CA ALA A 119 -21.74 7.35 -3.63
C ALA A 119 -20.92 6.38 -4.46
N ASP A 120 -20.25 5.47 -3.74
CA ASP A 120 -19.39 4.45 -4.35
C ASP A 120 -20.16 3.20 -4.72
N ILE A 121 -19.82 2.67 -5.89
CA ILE A 121 -20.15 1.32 -6.31
C ILE A 121 -18.92 0.46 -6.03
N SER A 122 -19.10 -0.60 -5.27
CA SER A 122 -18.00 -1.49 -4.87
C SER A 122 -18.31 -2.94 -5.20
N VAL A 123 -17.25 -3.70 -5.52
CA VAL A 123 -17.28 -5.16 -5.61
C VAL A 123 -16.61 -5.75 -4.37
N ALA A 124 -17.30 -6.63 -3.67
CA ALA A 124 -16.80 -7.29 -2.46
C ALA A 124 -16.44 -8.74 -2.75
N VAL A 125 -15.27 -9.18 -2.28
CA VAL A 125 -14.89 -10.59 -2.22
C VAL A 125 -15.20 -11.10 -0.83
N THR A 126 -16.02 -12.16 -0.74
CA THR A 126 -16.44 -12.70 0.56
C THR A 126 -15.30 -13.44 1.27
N ALA A 127 -15.31 -13.41 2.60
CA ALA A 127 -14.32 -14.12 3.40
C ALA A 127 -14.45 -15.65 3.33
N SER A 128 -15.65 -16.15 3.01
CA SER A 128 -15.95 -17.58 2.88
C SER A 128 -15.65 -18.17 1.51
N THR A 129 -15.16 -17.38 0.55
CA THR A 129 -14.93 -17.88 -0.81
C THR A 129 -13.85 -18.97 -0.83
N ALA A 130 -14.17 -20.12 -1.44
CA ALA A 130 -13.19 -21.17 -1.71
C ALA A 130 -12.28 -20.85 -2.90
N ARG A 131 -12.53 -19.76 -3.64
CA ARG A 131 -11.82 -19.39 -4.88
C ARG A 131 -11.36 -17.93 -4.86
N PRO A 132 -10.52 -17.51 -3.89
CA PRO A 132 -10.14 -16.11 -3.72
C PRO A 132 -9.42 -15.52 -4.94
N ALA A 133 -8.52 -16.27 -5.58
CA ALA A 133 -7.78 -15.80 -6.75
C ALA A 133 -8.70 -15.44 -7.93
N LEU A 134 -9.69 -16.28 -8.23
CA LEU A 134 -10.65 -16.03 -9.30
C LEU A 134 -11.59 -14.86 -8.96
N ALA A 135 -12.05 -14.78 -7.70
CA ALA A 135 -12.90 -13.68 -7.24
C ALA A 135 -12.15 -12.33 -7.32
N LEU A 136 -10.89 -12.29 -6.88
CA LEU A 136 -10.05 -11.09 -6.97
C LEU A 136 -9.71 -10.73 -8.43
N LYS A 137 -9.47 -11.72 -9.30
CA LYS A 137 -9.30 -11.49 -10.73
C LYS A 137 -10.53 -10.82 -11.35
N PHE A 138 -11.73 -11.29 -11.02
CA PHE A 138 -12.97 -10.66 -11.48
C PHE A 138 -13.17 -9.25 -10.91
N ALA A 139 -12.90 -9.06 -9.63
CA ALA A 139 -12.95 -7.73 -9.01
C ALA A 139 -11.98 -6.74 -9.70
N ARG A 140 -10.76 -7.18 -10.04
CA ARG A 140 -9.80 -6.38 -10.82
C ARG A 140 -10.30 -6.11 -12.24
N TYR A 141 -10.96 -7.06 -12.89
CA TYR A 141 -11.55 -6.86 -14.22
C TYR A 141 -12.59 -5.73 -14.22
N LEU A 142 -13.48 -5.73 -13.23
CA LEU A 142 -14.50 -4.69 -13.06
C LEU A 142 -13.88 -3.31 -12.77
N ALA A 143 -12.77 -3.27 -12.01
CA ALA A 143 -12.09 -2.03 -11.66
C ALA A 143 -11.12 -1.52 -12.74
N ALA A 144 -10.71 -2.36 -13.69
CA ALA A 144 -9.66 -2.02 -14.64
C ALA A 144 -10.14 -0.95 -15.65
N PRO A 145 -9.35 0.12 -15.88
CA PRO A 145 -9.77 1.23 -16.74
C PRO A 145 -10.19 0.79 -18.15
N THR A 146 -9.45 -0.14 -18.76
CA THR A 146 -9.67 -0.64 -20.13
C THR A 146 -10.60 -1.85 -20.23
N ARG A 147 -11.32 -2.17 -19.14
CA ARG A 147 -12.27 -3.28 -19.06
C ARG A 147 -13.58 -2.79 -18.45
N GLY A 148 -13.82 -3.06 -17.16
CA GLY A 148 -15.03 -2.62 -16.48
C GLY A 148 -15.18 -1.10 -16.50
N GLY A 149 -14.07 -0.34 -16.47
CA GLY A 149 -14.10 1.12 -16.61
C GLY A 149 -14.83 1.59 -17.87
N THR A 150 -14.48 1.05 -19.04
CA THR A 150 -15.16 1.35 -20.32
C THR A 150 -16.65 0.97 -20.30
N VAL A 151 -17.00 -0.14 -19.65
CA VAL A 151 -18.41 -0.56 -19.53
C VAL A 151 -19.20 0.37 -18.61
N PHE A 152 -18.63 0.77 -17.46
CA PHE A 152 -19.25 1.73 -16.55
C PHE A 152 -19.47 3.08 -17.24
N GLU A 153 -18.48 3.58 -17.97
CA GLU A 153 -18.58 4.82 -18.74
C GLU A 153 -19.65 4.75 -19.82
N HIS A 154 -19.71 3.64 -20.58
CA HIS A 154 -20.76 3.40 -21.58
C HIS A 154 -22.17 3.47 -21.00
N HIS A 155 -22.35 3.04 -19.75
CA HIS A 155 -23.61 3.12 -19.01
C HIS A 155 -23.75 4.38 -18.14
N HIS A 156 -22.97 5.42 -18.41
CA HIS A 156 -23.05 6.74 -17.78
C HIS A 156 -22.72 6.80 -16.28
N TYR A 157 -22.01 5.80 -15.76
CA TYR A 157 -21.37 5.88 -14.44
C TYR A 157 -20.02 6.60 -14.55
N LEU A 158 -19.50 7.08 -13.43
CA LEU A 158 -18.15 7.64 -13.35
C LEU A 158 -17.17 6.56 -12.83
N PRO A 159 -16.40 5.88 -13.70
CA PRO A 159 -15.50 4.81 -13.27
C PRO A 159 -14.41 5.33 -12.34
N ILE A 160 -14.07 4.55 -11.31
CA ILE A 160 -12.91 4.83 -10.45
C ILE A 160 -11.75 3.96 -10.95
N PRO A 161 -10.67 4.55 -11.48
CA PRO A 161 -9.59 3.78 -12.10
C PRO A 161 -8.93 2.84 -11.08
N GLY A 162 -8.90 1.56 -11.44
CA GLY A 162 -8.16 0.51 -10.73
C GLY A 162 -6.77 0.28 -11.33
N ASP A 163 -6.27 -0.94 -11.12
CA ASP A 163 -5.02 -1.42 -11.70
C ASP A 163 -5.18 -1.62 -13.23
N ALA A 164 -4.07 -1.51 -13.97
CA ALA A 164 -4.05 -1.91 -15.38
C ALA A 164 -4.48 -3.38 -15.53
N TRP A 165 -5.23 -3.69 -16.59
CA TRP A 165 -5.69 -5.05 -16.82
C TRP A 165 -4.55 -5.96 -17.29
N ALA A 166 -4.35 -7.06 -16.59
CA ALA A 166 -3.55 -8.21 -17.02
C ALA A 166 -4.24 -9.49 -16.54
N ASP A 167 -4.14 -10.56 -17.34
CA ASP A 167 -4.73 -11.84 -16.96
C ASP A 167 -4.09 -12.41 -15.69
N THR A 168 -2.75 -12.32 -15.63
CA THR A 168 -1.92 -12.57 -14.46
C THR A 168 -1.00 -11.36 -14.25
N PRO A 169 -1.38 -10.39 -13.40
CA PRO A 169 -0.53 -9.24 -13.07
C PRO A 169 0.81 -9.69 -12.49
N GLN A 170 1.88 -8.97 -12.79
CA GLN A 170 3.22 -9.25 -12.26
C GLN A 170 3.74 -8.02 -11.51
N LEU A 171 4.12 -8.20 -10.24
CA LEU A 171 4.83 -7.20 -9.46
C LEU A 171 6.32 -7.52 -9.43
N ARG A 172 7.16 -6.52 -9.71
CA ARG A 172 8.59 -6.58 -9.38
C ARG A 172 8.84 -5.99 -8.01
N ILE A 173 9.53 -6.74 -7.15
CA ILE A 173 9.95 -6.31 -5.83
C ILE A 173 11.48 -6.35 -5.75
N ASP A 174 12.10 -5.22 -5.41
CA ASP A 174 13.50 -5.24 -4.98
C ASP A 174 13.50 -5.22 -3.44
N CYS A 175 14.14 -6.20 -2.81
CA CYS A 175 14.05 -6.42 -1.36
C CYS A 175 15.44 -6.57 -0.74
N GLY A 176 15.72 -5.77 0.28
CA GLY A 176 16.91 -5.88 1.10
C GLY A 176 17.07 -7.29 1.66
N GLY A 177 18.23 -7.92 1.44
CA GLY A 177 18.44 -9.34 1.73
C GLY A 177 18.17 -9.76 3.19
N VAL A 178 18.32 -8.83 4.16
CA VAL A 178 18.03 -9.09 5.58
C VAL A 178 16.57 -9.51 5.82
N ASN A 179 15.64 -9.05 4.98
CA ASN A 179 14.21 -9.27 5.14
C ASN A 179 13.73 -10.63 4.61
N ARG A 180 14.57 -11.34 3.85
CA ARG A 180 14.17 -12.44 2.97
C ARG A 180 13.35 -13.51 3.71
N GLU A 181 13.90 -14.02 4.81
CA GLU A 181 13.27 -15.10 5.59
C GLU A 181 11.91 -14.67 6.17
N ALA A 182 11.78 -13.39 6.56
CA ALA A 182 10.55 -12.86 7.14
C ALA A 182 9.45 -12.65 6.09
N VAL A 183 9.82 -12.24 4.86
CA VAL A 183 8.83 -11.86 3.83
C VAL A 183 8.45 -13.01 2.91
N GLU A 184 9.32 -14.00 2.65
CA GLU A 184 9.05 -15.08 1.68
C GLU A 184 7.72 -15.81 1.92
N PRO A 185 7.35 -16.21 3.16
CA PRO A 185 6.05 -16.82 3.42
C PRO A 185 4.88 -15.89 3.07
N THR A 186 4.99 -14.60 3.42
CA THR A 186 3.97 -13.58 3.12
C THR A 186 3.79 -13.41 1.62
N LEU A 187 4.89 -13.33 0.86
CA LEU A 187 4.85 -13.18 -0.59
C LEU A 187 4.22 -14.42 -1.26
N ARG A 188 4.56 -15.63 -0.78
CA ARG A 188 4.00 -16.88 -1.31
C ARG A 188 2.49 -16.96 -1.11
N GLU A 189 2.02 -16.67 0.10
CA GLU A 189 0.59 -16.66 0.43
C GLU A 189 -0.17 -15.59 -0.35
N PHE A 190 0.43 -14.40 -0.49
CA PHE A 190 -0.14 -13.32 -1.27
C PHE A 190 -0.30 -13.70 -2.74
N ARG A 191 0.76 -14.27 -3.34
CA ARG A 191 0.76 -14.75 -4.72
C ARG A 191 -0.38 -15.74 -4.97
N GLN A 192 -0.52 -16.71 -4.08
CA GLN A 192 -1.57 -17.73 -4.16
C GLN A 192 -2.98 -17.13 -3.98
N ARG A 193 -3.17 -16.25 -2.99
CA ARG A 193 -4.48 -15.60 -2.74
C ARG A 193 -4.90 -14.76 -3.93
N GLU A 194 -4.00 -13.93 -4.45
CA GLU A 194 -4.32 -12.90 -5.43
C GLU A 194 -4.36 -13.43 -6.88
N GLY A 195 -3.71 -14.58 -7.14
CA GLY A 195 -3.56 -15.13 -8.48
C GLY A 195 -2.73 -14.22 -9.38
N VAL A 196 -1.54 -13.85 -8.88
CA VAL A 196 -0.60 -12.91 -9.53
C VAL A 196 0.78 -13.55 -9.58
N GLU A 197 1.73 -12.94 -10.29
CA GLU A 197 3.14 -13.26 -10.18
C GLU A 197 3.90 -12.20 -9.39
N ILE A 198 4.93 -12.64 -8.67
CA ILE A 198 5.84 -11.77 -7.94
C ILE A 198 7.26 -12.17 -8.30
N ASP A 199 7.98 -11.25 -8.96
CA ASP A 199 9.41 -11.37 -9.21
C ASP A 199 10.16 -10.59 -8.13
N VAL A 200 11.01 -11.28 -7.36
CA VAL A 200 11.74 -10.68 -6.23
C VAL A 200 13.23 -10.73 -6.46
N VAL A 201 13.88 -9.57 -6.36
CA VAL A 201 15.33 -9.45 -6.35
C VAL A 201 15.80 -9.19 -4.92
N TYR A 202 16.46 -10.18 -4.32
CA TYR A 202 17.12 -10.03 -3.03
C TYR A 202 18.59 -9.63 -3.23
N ALA A 203 19.01 -8.51 -2.64
CA ALA A 203 20.41 -8.09 -2.60
C ALA A 203 20.65 -7.04 -1.49
N GLY A 204 21.89 -6.56 -1.35
CA GLY A 204 22.19 -5.37 -0.56
C GLY A 204 21.54 -4.12 -1.16
N CYS A 205 21.00 -3.23 -0.31
CA CYS A 205 20.27 -2.06 -0.80
C CYS A 205 21.11 -1.10 -1.65
N GLY A 206 22.44 -1.03 -1.42
CA GLY A 206 23.34 -0.26 -2.30
C GLY A 206 23.36 -0.82 -3.72
N THR A 207 23.47 -2.15 -3.86
CA THR A 207 23.36 -2.84 -5.14
C THR A 207 21.98 -2.67 -5.78
N LEU A 208 20.90 -2.74 -5.01
CA LEU A 208 19.54 -2.55 -5.54
C LEU A 208 19.34 -1.14 -6.07
N VAL A 209 19.71 -0.11 -5.30
CA VAL A 209 19.61 1.29 -5.74
C VAL A 209 20.50 1.53 -6.95
N GLY A 210 21.74 1.03 -6.95
CA GLY A 210 22.63 1.12 -8.12
C GLY A 210 22.04 0.47 -9.37
N LYS A 211 21.40 -0.70 -9.23
CA LYS A 211 20.65 -1.35 -10.32
C LYS A 211 19.49 -0.49 -10.78
N MET A 212 18.67 0.06 -9.88
CA MET A 212 17.54 0.92 -10.27
C MET A 212 17.99 2.13 -11.12
N GLN A 213 19.14 2.72 -10.79
CA GLN A 213 19.72 3.85 -11.54
C GLN A 213 20.28 3.44 -12.90
N ALA A 214 20.96 2.30 -12.97
CA ALA A 214 21.64 1.84 -14.18
C ALA A 214 20.72 1.06 -15.16
N SER A 215 19.56 0.61 -14.68
CA SER A 215 18.74 -0.41 -15.33
C SER A 215 17.90 0.10 -16.49
N GLN A 216 17.89 -0.64 -17.60
CA GLN A 216 16.86 -0.56 -18.66
C GLN A 216 15.45 -0.95 -18.15
N LYS A 217 15.35 -1.83 -17.15
CA LYS A 217 14.09 -2.27 -16.52
C LYS A 217 13.51 -1.27 -15.50
N GLY A 218 14.24 -0.18 -15.20
CA GLY A 218 13.80 0.90 -14.31
C GLY A 218 13.55 0.53 -12.85
N VAL A 219 12.80 1.39 -12.17
CA VAL A 219 12.39 1.32 -10.75
C VAL A 219 11.37 0.18 -10.54
N PRO A 220 11.51 -0.68 -9.50
CA PRO A 220 10.57 -1.77 -9.20
C PRO A 220 9.18 -1.25 -8.80
N ASP A 221 8.17 -2.12 -8.77
CA ASP A 221 6.83 -1.74 -8.28
C ASP A 221 6.79 -1.52 -6.77
N VAL A 222 7.57 -2.32 -6.03
CA VAL A 222 7.74 -2.20 -4.57
C VAL A 222 9.21 -2.30 -4.22
N PHE A 223 9.67 -1.44 -3.32
CA PHE A 223 11.02 -1.49 -2.75
C PHE A 223 10.94 -1.65 -1.24
N MET A 224 11.58 -2.69 -0.70
CA MET A 224 11.72 -2.90 0.74
C MET A 224 13.20 -2.85 1.13
N THR A 225 13.54 -1.98 2.07
CA THR A 225 14.93 -1.64 2.40
C THR A 225 15.48 -2.49 3.55
N CYS A 226 16.80 -2.58 3.64
CA CYS A 226 17.50 -3.04 4.85
C CYS A 226 17.57 -1.94 5.92
N ASP A 227 17.61 -0.68 5.47
CA ASP A 227 17.61 0.51 6.30
C ASP A 227 16.95 1.68 5.53
N ALA A 228 16.17 2.50 6.25
CA ALA A 228 15.35 3.57 5.67
C ALA A 228 16.16 4.59 4.87
N THR A 229 17.43 4.80 5.21
CA THR A 229 18.33 5.73 4.48
C THR A 229 18.51 5.35 3.02
N TYR A 230 18.32 4.07 2.64
CA TYR A 230 18.37 3.66 1.24
C TYR A 230 17.11 4.02 0.46
N LEU A 231 15.96 4.13 1.12
CA LEU A 231 14.79 4.73 0.49
C LEU A 231 15.04 6.22 0.27
N ASP A 232 15.59 6.94 1.24
CA ASP A 232 15.95 8.35 1.10
C ASP A 232 16.94 8.56 -0.05
N MET A 233 17.95 7.69 -0.15
CA MET A 233 18.88 7.68 -1.27
C MET A 233 18.17 7.48 -2.62
N ALA A 234 17.23 6.54 -2.69
CA ALA A 234 16.46 6.28 -3.89
C ALA A 234 15.55 7.48 -4.25
N GLN A 235 14.92 8.10 -3.27
CA GLN A 235 14.11 9.31 -3.43
C GLN A 235 14.95 10.45 -4.00
N ALA A 236 16.11 10.73 -3.41
CA ALA A 236 17.00 11.81 -3.83
C ALA A 236 17.57 11.59 -5.24
N LYS A 237 17.99 10.36 -5.56
CA LYS A 237 18.68 10.04 -6.82
C LYS A 237 17.76 9.84 -8.03
N MET A 238 16.47 9.60 -7.81
CA MET A 238 15.53 9.18 -8.88
C MET A 238 14.25 10.02 -8.91
N ASN A 239 14.33 11.29 -8.50
CA ASN A 239 13.21 12.24 -8.51
C ASN A 239 11.97 11.73 -7.75
N GLN A 240 12.19 11.25 -6.54
CA GLN A 240 11.16 10.80 -5.61
C GLN A 240 10.18 9.76 -6.16
N PRO A 241 10.63 8.58 -6.64
CA PRO A 241 9.79 7.69 -7.42
C PRO A 241 8.86 6.80 -6.57
N PHE A 242 9.04 6.79 -5.24
CA PHE A 242 8.29 5.92 -4.33
C PHE A 242 7.37 6.72 -3.39
N GLY A 243 6.26 6.10 -2.99
CA GLY A 243 5.32 6.63 -2.00
C GLY A 243 3.94 5.97 -2.10
N PRO A 244 3.18 5.83 -1.00
CA PRO A 244 3.60 6.09 0.38
C PRO A 244 4.64 5.05 0.86
N ASP A 245 5.42 5.40 1.89
CA ASP A 245 6.34 4.48 2.57
C ASP A 245 5.84 4.12 3.96
N ILE A 246 6.19 2.91 4.43
CA ILE A 246 5.75 2.37 5.71
C ILE A 246 6.93 1.71 6.38
N LYS A 247 7.25 2.11 7.62
CA LYS A 247 8.18 1.36 8.48
C LYS A 247 7.58 -0.01 8.80
N VAL A 248 8.38 -1.06 8.71
CA VAL A 248 7.93 -2.44 8.92
C VAL A 248 8.52 -2.99 10.21
N SER A 249 9.85 -2.97 10.30
CA SER A 249 10.61 -3.60 11.37
C SER A 249 11.92 -2.87 11.61
N SER A 250 12.63 -3.26 12.67
CA SER A 250 14.00 -2.87 12.91
C SER A 250 14.83 -4.06 13.41
N THR A 251 16.13 -4.02 13.18
CA THR A 251 17.10 -4.96 13.74
C THR A 251 18.39 -4.24 14.05
N ARG A 252 19.11 -4.71 15.07
CA ARG A 252 20.33 -4.08 15.53
C ARG A 252 21.57 -4.73 14.93
N ILE A 253 22.59 -3.93 14.63
CA ILE A 253 23.94 -4.40 14.32
C ILE A 253 24.61 -4.81 15.63
N VAL A 254 25.17 -6.01 15.65
CA VAL A 254 25.87 -6.61 16.78
C VAL A 254 27.21 -7.18 16.33
N MET A 255 28.13 -7.33 17.27
CA MET A 255 29.36 -8.10 17.06
C MET A 255 29.10 -9.56 17.44
N LEU A 256 29.13 -10.46 16.46
CA LEU A 256 29.12 -11.90 16.72
C LEU A 256 30.54 -12.36 17.04
N VAL A 257 30.72 -13.04 18.17
CA VAL A 257 32.00 -13.53 18.68
C VAL A 257 31.90 -15.00 19.10
N ALA A 258 33.03 -15.69 19.19
CA ALA A 258 33.06 -17.04 19.75
C ALA A 258 32.48 -17.08 21.17
N LYS A 259 31.92 -18.24 21.56
CA LYS A 259 31.34 -18.45 22.89
C LYS A 259 32.33 -18.08 24.00
N GLY A 260 31.85 -17.38 25.02
CA GLY A 260 32.66 -16.85 26.11
C GLY A 260 33.40 -15.56 25.79
N ASN A 261 33.31 -15.04 24.56
CA ASN A 261 33.96 -13.80 24.11
C ASN A 261 35.47 -13.75 24.48
N PRO A 262 36.30 -14.63 23.89
CA PRO A 262 37.69 -14.82 24.30
C PRO A 262 38.58 -13.59 24.14
N HIS A 263 38.22 -12.67 23.24
CA HIS A 263 38.94 -11.40 23.04
C HIS A 263 38.43 -10.25 23.93
N GLY A 264 37.43 -10.52 24.77
CA GLY A 264 36.86 -9.56 25.71
C GLY A 264 36.33 -8.30 25.03
N LEU A 265 35.67 -8.43 23.88
CA LEU A 265 35.11 -7.31 23.13
C LEU A 265 33.85 -6.80 23.83
N ARG A 266 33.75 -5.50 24.07
CA ARG A 266 32.62 -4.84 24.75
C ARG A 266 32.08 -3.65 23.96
N SER A 267 32.93 -3.01 23.15
CA SER A 267 32.57 -1.87 22.33
C SER A 267 33.31 -1.87 20.99
N LEU A 268 32.90 -0.97 20.09
CA LEU A 268 33.57 -0.80 18.80
C LEU A 268 35.04 -0.35 18.93
N THR A 269 35.40 0.33 20.02
CA THR A 269 36.80 0.70 20.29
C THR A 269 37.69 -0.51 20.51
N ASP A 270 37.15 -1.64 21.00
CA ASP A 270 37.93 -2.87 21.15
C ASP A 270 38.35 -3.49 19.81
N LEU A 271 37.75 -3.05 18.70
CA LEU A 271 38.11 -3.51 17.36
C LEU A 271 39.51 -3.04 16.93
N SER A 272 40.11 -2.05 17.61
CA SER A 272 41.48 -1.60 17.35
C SER A 272 42.54 -2.47 18.03
N LYS A 273 42.15 -3.50 18.81
CA LYS A 273 43.08 -4.42 19.46
C LYS A 273 44.01 -5.07 18.42
N PRO A 274 45.35 -5.03 18.61
CA PRO A 274 46.28 -5.60 17.64
C PRO A 274 46.03 -7.08 17.38
N GLY A 275 46.04 -7.48 16.10
CA GLY A 275 45.92 -8.88 15.68
C GLY A 275 44.51 -9.45 15.70
N LEU A 276 43.49 -8.64 16.00
CA LEU A 276 42.09 -9.05 15.90
C LEU A 276 41.68 -9.20 14.43
N ARG A 277 40.97 -10.29 14.10
CA ARG A 277 40.55 -10.58 12.72
C ARG A 277 39.07 -10.26 12.55
N ILE A 278 38.77 -9.16 11.89
CA ILE A 278 37.41 -8.62 11.77
C ILE A 278 36.84 -8.93 10.38
N GLY A 279 35.58 -9.39 10.35
CA GLY A 279 34.79 -9.46 9.13
C GLY A 279 33.67 -8.41 9.11
N THR A 280 33.55 -7.69 8.00
CA THR A 280 32.45 -6.74 7.73
C THR A 280 31.83 -7.02 6.36
N THR A 281 30.75 -6.34 5.99
CA THR A 281 30.29 -6.35 4.59
C THR A 281 30.80 -5.13 3.82
N ASP A 282 30.92 -5.20 2.49
CA ASP A 282 31.40 -4.06 1.67
C ASP A 282 30.46 -2.83 1.86
N PRO A 283 30.98 -1.67 2.29
CA PRO A 283 30.16 -0.48 2.55
C PRO A 283 29.52 0.15 1.31
N ARG A 284 29.98 -0.18 0.10
CA ARG A 284 29.39 0.29 -1.16
C ARG A 284 28.24 -0.60 -1.61
N ALA A 285 28.26 -1.88 -1.25
CA ALA A 285 27.26 -2.86 -1.68
C ALA A 285 26.13 -3.06 -0.66
N SER A 286 26.45 -2.95 0.64
CA SER A 286 25.58 -3.39 1.73
C SER A 286 25.29 -2.28 2.75
N ALA A 287 24.02 -2.20 3.17
CA ALA A 287 23.58 -1.32 4.27
C ALA A 287 24.32 -1.63 5.58
N LEU A 288 24.45 -2.92 5.89
CA LEU A 288 25.21 -3.38 7.04
C LEU A 288 26.66 -2.88 6.99
N GLY A 289 27.26 -2.87 5.80
CA GLY A 289 28.65 -2.44 5.59
C GLY A 289 28.80 -0.95 5.80
N ALA A 290 27.93 -0.17 5.16
CA ALA A 290 27.93 1.29 5.28
C ALA A 290 27.77 1.71 6.75
N LEU A 291 26.74 1.19 7.42
CA LEU A 291 26.47 1.48 8.83
C LEU A 291 27.58 0.98 9.75
N SER A 292 28.10 -0.23 9.55
CA SER A 292 29.20 -0.79 10.36
C SER A 292 30.47 0.05 10.27
N HIS A 293 30.83 0.50 9.06
CA HIS A 293 32.01 1.35 8.86
C HIS A 293 31.80 2.74 9.44
N GLU A 294 30.61 3.31 9.32
CA GLU A 294 30.28 4.61 9.93
C GLU A 294 30.30 4.52 11.46
N LEU A 295 29.76 3.46 12.05
CA LEU A 295 29.87 3.15 13.48
C LEU A 295 31.34 3.06 13.93
N CYS A 296 32.21 2.43 13.13
CA CYS A 296 33.64 2.39 13.44
C CYS A 296 34.28 3.78 13.35
N ARG A 297 33.90 4.63 12.37
CA ARG A 297 34.39 6.01 12.25
C ARG A 297 33.96 6.90 13.42
N GLU A 298 32.74 6.72 13.92
CA GLU A 298 32.23 7.46 15.08
C GLU A 298 33.04 7.21 16.37
N THR A 299 33.85 6.15 16.42
CA THR A 299 34.79 5.92 17.54
C THR A 299 36.00 6.84 17.54
N GLY A 300 36.31 7.49 16.41
CA GLY A 300 37.57 8.20 16.19
C GLY A 300 38.80 7.29 16.04
N GLN A 301 38.63 5.96 15.98
CA GLN A 301 39.72 4.98 15.89
C GLN A 301 39.71 4.20 14.56
N PHE A 302 39.06 4.71 13.52
CA PHE A 302 38.93 3.96 12.26
C PHE A 302 40.28 3.55 11.67
N ASP A 303 41.27 4.43 11.68
CA ASP A 303 42.62 4.14 11.16
C ASP A 303 43.32 3.00 11.93
N ALA A 304 42.94 2.77 13.20
CA ALA A 304 43.44 1.66 13.99
C ALA A 304 42.61 0.38 13.83
N ILE A 305 41.33 0.49 13.43
CA ILE A 305 40.42 -0.64 13.19
C ILE A 305 40.59 -1.19 11.78
N GLU A 306 40.77 -0.34 10.77
CA GLU A 306 40.81 -0.70 9.36
C GLU A 306 41.83 -1.81 9.04
N PRO A 307 43.07 -1.80 9.57
CA PRO A 307 44.03 -2.87 9.33
C PRO A 307 43.60 -4.25 9.85
N ASN A 308 42.70 -4.29 10.84
CA ASN A 308 42.14 -5.52 11.41
C ASN A 308 40.97 -6.08 10.58
N ILE A 309 40.43 -5.33 9.61
CA ILE A 309 39.36 -5.80 8.72
C ILE A 309 39.95 -6.68 7.61
N LEU A 310 40.02 -7.98 7.88
CA LEU A 310 40.63 -8.95 6.96
C LEU A 310 39.66 -9.46 5.89
N MET A 311 38.36 -9.23 6.07
CA MET A 311 37.34 -9.71 5.15
C MET A 311 36.20 -8.71 4.99
N MET A 312 35.84 -8.43 3.73
CA MET A 312 34.62 -7.73 3.35
C MET A 312 33.78 -8.64 2.46
N ALA A 313 32.64 -9.09 2.98
CA ALA A 313 31.72 -9.95 2.24
C ALA A 313 30.56 -9.18 1.61
N ASP A 314 29.86 -9.79 0.67
CA ASP A 314 28.65 -9.20 0.08
C ASP A 314 27.45 -9.22 1.04
N THR A 315 27.40 -10.21 1.95
CA THR A 315 26.26 -10.42 2.85
C THR A 315 26.69 -10.85 4.26
N ALA A 316 25.82 -10.59 5.25
CA ALA A 316 25.99 -11.08 6.62
C ALA A 316 26.07 -12.62 6.68
N HIS A 317 25.33 -13.33 5.81
CA HIS A 317 25.31 -14.78 5.80
C HIS A 317 26.68 -15.38 5.50
N THR A 318 27.43 -14.81 4.56
CA THR A 318 28.80 -15.22 4.25
C THR A 318 29.75 -15.01 5.44
N LEU A 319 29.58 -13.91 6.20
CA LEU A 319 30.35 -13.67 7.43
C LEU A 319 30.03 -14.71 8.50
N ILE A 320 28.75 -15.02 8.68
CA ILE A 320 28.28 -16.02 9.64
C ILE A 320 28.84 -17.41 9.31
N GLN A 321 28.73 -17.85 8.05
CA GLN A 321 29.31 -19.12 7.59
C GLN A 321 30.83 -19.17 7.84
N THR A 322 31.53 -18.06 7.66
CA THR A 322 32.98 -17.97 7.91
C THR A 322 33.31 -18.08 9.40
N MET A 323 32.51 -17.47 10.28
CA MET A 323 32.62 -17.66 11.73
C MET A 323 32.33 -19.11 12.14
N GLU A 324 31.31 -19.74 11.55
CA GLU A 324 30.93 -21.12 11.83
C GLU A 324 31.99 -22.15 11.40
N ALA A 325 32.66 -21.89 10.26
CA ALA A 325 33.78 -22.71 9.81
C ALA A 325 35.02 -22.58 10.71
N GLY A 326 35.12 -21.51 11.49
CA GLY A 326 36.17 -21.27 12.47
C GLY A 326 37.52 -20.84 11.89
N GLY A 327 38.40 -20.38 12.78
CA GLY A 327 39.84 -20.19 12.51
C GLY A 327 40.23 -19.01 11.62
N LYS A 328 39.29 -18.28 11.00
CA LYS A 328 39.58 -17.18 10.06
C LYS A 328 39.25 -15.78 10.59
N LEU A 329 38.23 -15.66 11.42
CA LEU A 329 37.73 -14.40 11.96
C LEU A 329 37.48 -14.56 13.47
N ASP A 330 37.69 -13.50 14.23
CA ASP A 330 37.47 -13.45 15.67
C ASP A 330 36.14 -12.75 16.01
N VAL A 331 35.75 -11.79 15.16
CA VAL A 331 34.51 -11.03 15.29
C VAL A 331 33.97 -10.63 13.93
N VAL A 332 32.64 -10.64 13.79
CA VAL A 332 31.95 -10.11 12.62
C VAL A 332 30.83 -9.17 13.00
N LEU A 333 30.64 -8.11 12.21
CA LEU A 333 29.50 -7.19 12.35
C LEU A 333 28.33 -7.72 11.51
N VAL A 334 27.23 -8.06 12.18
CA VAL A 334 26.04 -8.70 11.60
C VAL A 334 24.77 -8.14 12.22
N TYR A 335 23.61 -8.41 11.62
CA TYR A 335 22.34 -8.10 12.26
C TYR A 335 21.97 -9.17 13.29
N GLU A 336 21.43 -8.74 14.43
CA GLU A 336 20.92 -9.60 15.49
C GLU A 336 19.91 -10.64 14.99
N ALA A 337 19.01 -10.24 14.07
CA ALA A 337 18.05 -11.15 13.47
C ALA A 337 18.71 -12.34 12.72
N ASN A 338 19.91 -12.16 12.16
CA ASN A 338 20.59 -13.23 11.42
C ASN A 338 21.22 -14.31 12.31
N ILE A 339 21.38 -14.05 13.61
CA ILE A 339 22.16 -14.92 14.51
C ILE A 339 21.32 -15.55 15.62
N GLN A 340 19.99 -15.41 15.58
CA GLN A 340 19.10 -15.93 16.63
C GLN A 340 19.27 -17.44 16.86
N HIS A 341 19.50 -18.19 15.79
CA HIS A 341 19.71 -19.64 15.84
C HIS A 341 21.11 -20.06 16.35
N LEU A 342 22.02 -19.10 16.55
CA LEU A 342 23.42 -19.35 16.89
C LEU A 342 23.78 -19.13 18.38
N LYS A 343 22.83 -18.71 19.21
CA LYS A 343 23.05 -18.36 20.64
C LYS A 343 23.71 -19.45 21.48
N ASN A 344 23.58 -20.71 21.08
CA ASN A 344 24.21 -21.85 21.76
C ASN A 344 25.69 -22.02 21.42
N ARG A 345 26.13 -21.53 20.26
CA ARG A 345 27.50 -21.72 19.72
C ARG A 345 28.34 -20.45 19.75
N PHE A 346 27.69 -19.28 19.73
CA PHE A 346 28.33 -17.98 19.69
C PHE A 346 27.69 -17.05 20.73
N ASP A 347 28.41 -16.00 21.08
CA ASP A 347 27.86 -14.88 21.84
C ASP A 347 27.79 -13.63 20.96
N SER A 348 26.91 -12.70 21.32
CA SER A 348 26.75 -11.43 20.63
C SER A 348 26.98 -10.27 21.58
N VAL A 349 27.79 -9.31 21.16
CA VAL A 349 28.00 -8.05 21.88
C VAL A 349 27.12 -6.98 21.24
N ILE A 350 26.20 -6.45 22.04
CA ILE A 350 25.25 -5.42 21.61
C ILE A 350 26.00 -4.09 21.49
N LEU A 351 25.96 -3.50 20.30
CA LEU A 351 26.45 -2.14 20.08
C LEU A 351 25.43 -1.16 20.67
N GLN A 352 25.85 -0.15 21.44
CA GLN A 352 24.93 0.82 22.07
C GLN A 352 24.56 2.06 21.22
N PRO A 353 25.34 2.53 20.23
CA PRO A 353 24.95 3.70 19.42
C PRO A 353 23.59 3.56 18.75
N ALA A 354 22.84 4.66 18.63
CA ALA A 354 21.52 4.65 17.98
C ALA A 354 21.60 4.22 16.51
N ARG A 355 22.65 4.61 15.79
CA ARG A 355 22.92 4.23 14.38
C ARG A 355 23.05 2.72 14.17
N ALA A 356 23.34 1.95 15.21
CA ALA A 356 23.36 0.50 15.10
C ALA A 356 21.95 -0.10 14.88
N LEU A 357 20.87 0.66 15.07
CA LEU A 357 19.53 0.22 14.76
C LEU A 357 19.21 0.51 13.28
N ALA A 358 19.08 -0.53 12.47
CA ALA A 358 18.62 -0.43 11.10
C ALA A 358 17.10 -0.57 11.05
N VAL A 359 16.40 0.38 10.42
CA VAL A 359 14.94 0.39 10.32
C VAL A 359 14.53 0.03 8.89
N GLN A 360 13.80 -1.05 8.70
CA GLN A 360 13.33 -1.48 7.40
C GLN A 360 12.00 -0.79 7.07
N ASN A 361 11.93 -0.17 5.90
CA ASN A 361 10.69 0.37 5.35
C ASN A 361 10.37 -0.23 3.97
N VAL A 362 9.10 -0.14 3.59
CA VAL A 362 8.60 -0.59 2.30
C VAL A 362 7.81 0.53 1.63
N ALA A 363 8.01 0.72 0.33
CA ALA A 363 7.32 1.74 -0.45
C ALA A 363 6.96 1.24 -1.84
N ALA A 364 5.80 1.69 -2.36
CA ALA A 364 5.38 1.42 -3.74
C ALA A 364 5.87 2.51 -4.70
N ARG A 365 6.14 2.16 -5.96
CA ARG A 365 6.43 3.14 -7.01
C ARG A 365 5.19 3.94 -7.35
N LYS A 366 5.28 5.28 -7.35
CA LYS A 366 4.15 6.20 -7.62
C LYS A 366 3.49 5.96 -8.98
N THR A 367 4.28 5.50 -9.97
CA THR A 367 3.85 5.27 -11.35
C THR A 367 3.68 3.78 -11.68
N THR A 368 3.58 2.89 -10.69
CA THR A 368 3.25 1.48 -10.96
C THR A 368 1.92 1.36 -11.71
N PRO A 369 1.79 0.45 -12.69
CA PRO A 369 0.50 0.15 -13.32
C PRO A 369 -0.44 -0.63 -12.37
N TYR A 370 0.03 -1.08 -11.20
CA TYR A 370 -0.74 -1.89 -10.26
C TYR A 370 -0.82 -1.26 -8.84
N PRO A 371 -1.25 0.00 -8.69
CA PRO A 371 -1.19 0.72 -7.41
C PRO A 371 -2.03 0.07 -6.31
N ARG A 372 -3.19 -0.50 -6.62
CA ARG A 372 -4.05 -1.16 -5.63
C ARG A 372 -3.47 -2.51 -5.21
N LEU A 373 -2.92 -3.29 -6.16
CA LEU A 373 -2.24 -4.54 -5.84
C LEU A 373 -0.98 -4.31 -5.00
N ALA A 374 -0.16 -3.31 -5.35
CA ALA A 374 1.02 -2.94 -4.56
C ALA A 374 0.65 -2.49 -3.15
N LYS A 375 -0.41 -1.68 -2.99
CA LYS A 375 -0.94 -1.31 -1.68
C LYS A 375 -1.36 -2.54 -0.86
N ARG A 376 -2.15 -3.46 -1.43
CA ARG A 376 -2.57 -4.68 -0.73
C ARG A 376 -1.37 -5.55 -0.31
N LEU A 377 -0.34 -5.62 -1.14
CA LEU A 377 0.89 -6.31 -0.79
C LEU A 377 1.57 -5.66 0.42
N MET A 378 1.71 -4.34 0.41
CA MET A 378 2.27 -3.58 1.54
C MET A 378 1.45 -3.78 2.82
N ASP A 379 0.12 -3.72 2.74
CA ASP A 379 -0.79 -4.00 3.86
C ASP A 379 -0.59 -5.43 4.41
N ARG A 380 -0.24 -6.40 3.55
CA ARG A 380 0.04 -7.78 3.96
C ARG A 380 1.42 -7.93 4.58
N LEU A 381 2.42 -7.22 4.08
CA LEU A 381 3.76 -7.15 4.69
C LEU A 381 3.74 -6.48 6.07
N THR A 382 2.76 -5.62 6.33
CA THR A 382 2.56 -4.95 7.63
C THR A 382 1.42 -5.55 8.47
N SER A 383 0.94 -6.74 8.12
CA SER A 383 -0.14 -7.43 8.84
C SER A 383 0.33 -8.08 10.14
N ALA A 384 -0.61 -8.41 11.04
CA ALA A 384 -0.30 -9.11 12.29
C ALA A 384 0.38 -10.47 12.09
N ALA A 385 0.01 -11.20 11.01
CA ALA A 385 0.67 -12.45 10.65
C ALA A 385 2.13 -12.23 10.18
N SER A 386 2.38 -11.14 9.46
CA SER A 386 3.73 -10.74 9.08
C SER A 386 4.55 -10.34 10.31
N ARG A 387 3.95 -9.55 11.23
CA ARG A 387 4.57 -9.18 12.51
C ARG A 387 5.12 -10.38 13.28
N GLN A 388 4.30 -11.43 13.44
CA GLN A 388 4.74 -12.64 14.14
C GLN A 388 5.96 -13.28 13.48
N ARG A 389 6.06 -13.27 12.14
CA ARG A 389 7.21 -13.81 11.40
C ARG A 389 8.48 -13.00 11.65
N PHE A 390 8.37 -11.68 11.62
CA PHE A 390 9.48 -10.78 11.92
C PHE A 390 9.97 -10.96 13.38
N GLU A 391 9.06 -10.95 14.35
CA GLU A 391 9.40 -11.10 15.77
C GLU A 391 10.03 -12.48 16.08
N GLN A 392 9.55 -13.56 15.45
CA GLN A 392 10.14 -14.90 15.58
C GLN A 392 11.58 -14.98 15.07
N LEU A 393 11.93 -14.15 14.07
CA LEU A 393 13.28 -14.04 13.52
C LEU A 393 14.13 -13.01 14.28
N GLY A 394 13.63 -12.43 15.38
CA GLY A 394 14.38 -11.50 16.23
C GLY A 394 14.39 -10.06 15.74
N PHE A 395 13.51 -9.69 14.82
CA PHE A 395 13.27 -8.27 14.50
C PHE A 395 12.34 -7.64 15.53
N SER A 396 12.53 -6.35 15.76
CA SER A 396 11.54 -5.50 16.43
C SER A 396 10.51 -5.02 15.42
N TRP A 397 9.23 -4.93 15.82
CA TRP A 397 8.16 -4.47 14.94
C TRP A 397 7.99 -2.95 14.99
N GLU A 398 7.90 -2.30 13.83
CA GLU A 398 7.79 -0.82 13.72
C GLU A 398 6.50 -0.37 13.02
N ALA A 399 5.77 -1.26 12.34
CA ALA A 399 4.58 -0.86 11.60
C ALA A 399 3.42 -0.45 12.53
N GLY A 400 2.85 0.74 12.28
CA GLY A 400 1.80 1.33 13.12
C GLY A 400 2.32 1.99 14.40
N GLY A 401 3.64 2.02 14.61
CA GLY A 401 4.31 2.77 15.66
C GLY A 401 4.77 4.14 15.17
N GLN A 402 3.82 5.03 14.87
CA GLN A 402 3.95 6.49 14.95
C GLN A 402 2.57 7.15 14.80
#